data_AF-A0AAV3XJ51-F1
#
_entry.id   AF-A0AAV3XJ51-F1
#
_cell.length_a   1.000
_cell.length_b   1.000
_cell.length_c   1.000
_cell.angle_alpha   90.00
_cell.angle_beta   90.00
_cell.angle_gamma   90.00
#
_symmetry.space_group_name_H-M   'P 1'
#
loop_
_entity.id
_entity.type
_entity.pdbx_description
1 polymer ?
#
loop_
_entity_poly.entity_id
_entity_poly.type
_entity_poly.pdbx_seq_one_letter_code
_entity_poly.pdbx_strand_id
1 'polypeptide(L)'
;MMPSAFVMLESLPLLPNGKVDRIALLHLNLTPPEPETKFVQPTTTIEGVLAKIWAEVLRIEQVGIHDNFFELGGDSILSIQAIARANKAGLRLTPKQLFEHQTIAELAAVASTMQITEAQQGLVTGEVHLTPIQHWFFQQNLPQPHHFNQAVLLQVEQNCDLVLLQQAIQQLVLHHDALRLRFVQAN
;
A
#
# COMPACT_ATOMS: atom_id res chain seq x y z
N MET A 1 9.41 10.99 6.35
CA MET A 1 9.88 11.55 5.07
C MET A 1 11.39 11.73 5.17
N MET A 2 12.17 10.96 4.41
CA MET A 2 13.60 11.24 4.18
C MET A 2 13.76 11.87 2.79
N PRO A 3 14.58 12.93 2.63
CA PRO A 3 14.98 13.43 1.32
C PRO A 3 15.70 12.34 0.52
N SER A 4 15.39 12.22 -0.77
CA SER A 4 16.06 11.28 -1.68
C SER A 4 17.47 11.72 -2.09
N ALA A 5 17.83 12.98 -1.83
CA ALA A 5 19.16 13.51 -2.08
C ALA A 5 19.49 14.64 -1.10
N PHE A 6 20.78 14.75 -0.78
CA PHE A 6 21.34 15.86 -0.05
C PHE A 6 22.42 16.51 -0.91
N VAL A 7 22.33 17.83 -1.07
CA VAL A 7 23.33 18.60 -1.81
C VAL A 7 23.92 19.65 -0.89
N MET A 8 25.25 19.62 -0.77
CA MET A 8 25.99 20.58 0.03
C MET A 8 26.18 21.88 -0.77
N LEU A 9 25.83 23.00 -0.15
CA LEU A 9 25.99 24.34 -0.71
C LEU A 9 26.86 25.16 0.23
N GLU A 10 27.76 25.97 -0.33
CA GLU A 10 28.55 26.92 0.47
C GLU A 10 27.65 28.02 1.07
N SER A 11 26.62 28.44 0.34
CA SER A 11 25.63 29.41 0.82
C SER A 11 24.28 29.23 0.12
N LEU A 12 23.20 29.62 0.80
CA LEU A 12 21.86 29.65 0.20
C LEU A 12 21.70 30.93 -0.62
N PRO A 13 21.20 30.86 -1.87
CA PRO A 13 20.85 32.06 -2.60
C PRO A 13 19.64 32.72 -1.92
N LEU A 14 19.74 34.02 -1.67
CA LEU A 14 18.71 34.80 -0.98
C LEU A 14 18.16 35.90 -1.91
N LEU A 15 16.86 36.13 -1.83
CA LEU A 15 16.20 37.31 -2.36
C LEU A 15 16.61 38.56 -1.55
N PRO A 16 16.41 39.79 -2.08
CA PRO A 16 16.73 41.03 -1.36
C PRO A 16 16.04 41.19 0.00
N ASN A 17 14.93 40.47 0.23
CA ASN A 17 14.20 40.44 1.50
C ASN A 17 14.70 39.36 2.47
N GLY A 18 15.82 38.70 2.17
CA GLY A 18 16.44 37.66 3.00
C GLY A 18 15.79 36.28 2.93
N LYS A 19 14.73 36.09 2.12
CA LYS A 19 14.14 34.76 1.90
C LYS A 19 14.96 33.95 0.91
N VAL A 20 14.96 32.63 1.06
CA VAL A 20 15.60 31.72 0.10
C VAL A 20 15.01 31.89 -1.30
N ASP A 21 15.86 32.11 -2.28
CA ASP A 21 15.49 32.15 -3.69
C ASP A 21 15.41 30.72 -4.25
N ARG A 22 14.20 30.17 -4.26
CA ARG A 22 13.93 28.82 -4.77
C ARG A 22 14.15 28.69 -6.28
N ILE A 23 14.00 29.78 -7.03
CA ILE A 23 14.20 29.76 -8.48
C ILE A 23 15.70 29.68 -8.76
N ALA A 24 16.51 30.46 -8.04
CA ALA A 24 17.96 30.34 -8.12
C ALA A 24 18.44 28.93 -7.73
N LEU A 25 17.87 28.32 -6.67
CA LEU A 25 18.18 26.94 -6.28
C LEU A 25 17.86 25.92 -7.37
N LEU A 26 16.74 26.06 -8.10
CA LEU A 26 16.36 25.16 -9.18
C LEU A 26 17.29 25.26 -10.40
N HIS A 27 17.93 26.41 -10.60
CA HIS A 27 18.87 26.63 -11.71
C HIS A 27 20.32 26.33 -11.36
N LEU A 28 20.64 26.12 -10.08
CA LEU A 28 21.89 25.47 -9.74
C LEU A 28 21.80 24.06 -10.32
N ASN A 29 22.72 23.68 -11.20
CA ASN A 29 22.87 22.31 -11.70
C ASN A 29 23.36 21.42 -10.54
N LEU A 30 22.51 21.27 -9.52
CA LEU A 30 22.71 20.43 -8.36
C LEU A 30 22.50 19.01 -8.82
N THR A 31 23.53 18.45 -9.45
CA THR A 31 23.58 17.01 -9.68
C THR A 31 23.73 16.39 -8.31
N PRO A 32 22.73 15.66 -7.79
CA PRO A 32 22.98 14.84 -6.61
C PRO A 32 24.16 13.91 -6.94
N PRO A 33 25.00 13.58 -5.95
CA PRO A 33 26.04 12.57 -6.16
C PRO A 33 25.39 11.34 -6.81
N GLU A 34 26.08 10.73 -7.79
CA GLU A 34 25.57 9.50 -8.39
C GLU A 34 25.23 8.52 -7.26
N PRO A 35 24.06 7.87 -7.30
CA PRO A 35 23.72 6.87 -6.30
C PRO A 35 24.87 5.86 -6.23
N GLU A 36 25.42 5.62 -5.03
CA GLU A 36 26.53 4.67 -4.85
C GLU A 36 26.15 3.27 -5.34
N THR A 37 24.85 2.97 -5.34
CA THR A 37 24.27 1.74 -5.90
C THR A 37 24.18 1.82 -7.41
N LYS A 38 25.19 1.24 -8.09
CA LYS A 38 25.08 0.91 -9.51
C LYS A 38 23.83 0.06 -9.74
N PHE A 39 23.08 0.36 -10.79
CA PHE A 39 21.96 -0.47 -11.22
C PHE A 39 22.44 -1.91 -11.47
N VAL A 40 21.88 -2.86 -10.73
CA VAL A 40 22.15 -4.30 -10.89
C VAL A 40 20.85 -5.01 -11.26
N GLN A 41 20.85 -5.71 -12.38
CA GLN A 41 19.68 -6.43 -12.86
C GLN A 41 19.39 -7.69 -12.02
N PRO A 42 18.12 -8.11 -11.92
CA PRO A 42 17.74 -9.40 -11.35
C PRO A 42 18.49 -10.57 -11.98
N THR A 43 19.00 -11.46 -11.14
CA THR A 43 19.73 -12.68 -11.54
C THR A 43 18.91 -13.95 -11.32
N THR A 44 17.96 -13.93 -10.39
CA THR A 44 17.08 -15.06 -10.08
C THR A 44 15.63 -14.82 -10.50
N THR A 45 14.86 -15.90 -10.65
CA THR A 45 13.41 -15.82 -10.95
C THR A 45 12.65 -15.04 -9.89
N ILE A 46 13.00 -15.20 -8.60
CA ILE A 46 12.36 -14.49 -7.49
C ILE A 46 12.65 -12.99 -7.59
N GLU A 47 13.90 -12.60 -7.79
CA GLU A 47 14.29 -11.20 -7.98
C GLU A 47 13.56 -10.58 -9.18
N GLY A 48 13.46 -11.31 -10.29
CA GLY A 48 12.76 -10.82 -11.50
C GLY A 48 11.28 -10.57 -11.25
N VAL A 49 10.60 -11.45 -10.52
CA VAL A 49 9.19 -11.27 -10.13
C VAL A 49 9.04 -10.06 -9.19
N LEU A 50 9.90 -9.94 -8.18
CA LEU A 50 9.87 -8.81 -7.24
C LEU A 50 10.16 -7.47 -7.93
N ALA A 51 11.17 -7.42 -8.81
CA ALA A 51 11.51 -6.23 -9.57
C ALA A 51 10.36 -5.74 -10.44
N LYS A 52 9.68 -6.68 -11.13
CA LYS A 52 8.49 -6.35 -11.92
C LYS A 52 7.37 -5.80 -11.05
N ILE A 53 7.08 -6.44 -9.92
CA ILE A 53 6.04 -5.98 -8.99
C ILE A 53 6.35 -4.57 -8.47
N TRP A 54 7.61 -4.31 -8.11
CA TRP A 54 8.04 -3.01 -7.60
C TRP A 54 7.92 -1.94 -8.65
N ALA A 55 8.41 -2.19 -9.88
CA ALA A 55 8.26 -1.27 -11.00
C ALA A 55 6.79 -0.88 -11.24
N GLU A 56 5.87 -1.85 -11.22
CA GLU A 56 4.45 -1.60 -11.41
C GLU A 56 3.79 -0.82 -10.26
N VAL A 57 4.17 -1.11 -9.01
CA VAL A 57 3.59 -0.47 -7.82
C VAL A 57 4.11 0.96 -7.65
N LEU A 58 5.42 1.15 -7.85
CA LEU A 58 6.11 2.44 -7.76
C LEU A 58 5.93 3.29 -9.03
N ARG A 59 5.45 2.70 -10.13
CA ARG A 59 5.24 3.33 -11.44
C ARG A 59 6.54 3.90 -12.04
N ILE A 60 7.60 3.11 -11.96
CA ILE A 60 8.93 3.42 -12.53
C ILE A 60 9.33 2.34 -13.54
N GLU A 61 10.22 2.68 -14.47
CA GLU A 61 10.55 1.78 -15.59
C GLU A 61 11.36 0.56 -15.15
N GLN A 62 12.34 0.75 -14.28
CA GLN A 62 13.27 -0.29 -13.85
C GLN A 62 13.61 -0.14 -12.38
N VAL A 63 13.89 -1.28 -11.73
CA VAL A 63 14.29 -1.38 -10.33
C VAL A 63 15.49 -2.32 -10.25
N GLY A 64 16.61 -1.82 -9.74
CA GLY A 64 17.79 -2.62 -9.44
C GLY A 64 17.61 -3.44 -8.17
N ILE A 65 18.30 -4.57 -8.06
CA ILE A 65 18.11 -5.47 -6.91
C ILE A 65 18.55 -4.89 -5.57
N HIS A 66 19.38 -3.84 -5.60
CA HIS A 66 19.90 -3.13 -4.42
C HIS A 66 19.23 -1.78 -4.20
N ASP A 67 18.24 -1.41 -5.02
CA ASP A 67 17.51 -0.17 -4.81
C ASP A 67 16.61 -0.30 -3.57
N ASN A 68 16.61 0.73 -2.73
CA ASN A 68 15.79 0.76 -1.54
C ASN A 68 14.34 1.13 -1.89
N PHE A 69 13.38 0.30 -1.48
CA PHE A 69 11.94 0.50 -1.75
C PHE A 69 11.44 1.89 -1.34
N PHE A 70 11.86 2.37 -0.17
CA PHE A 70 11.36 3.60 0.43
C PHE A 70 12.04 4.84 -0.15
N GLU A 71 13.30 4.73 -0.58
CA GLU A 71 13.99 5.79 -1.30
C GLU A 71 13.41 6.00 -2.71
N LEU A 72 12.89 4.94 -3.32
CA LEU A 72 12.14 4.99 -4.58
C LEU A 72 10.70 5.54 -4.42
N GLY A 73 10.32 6.01 -3.24
CA GLY A 73 8.99 6.58 -2.97
C GLY A 73 7.96 5.57 -2.46
N GLY A 74 8.40 4.37 -2.06
CA GLY A 74 7.57 3.41 -1.37
C GLY A 74 7.04 3.94 -0.04
N ASP A 75 5.78 3.64 0.27
CA ASP A 75 5.14 3.91 1.55
C ASP A 75 4.41 2.67 2.07
N SER A 76 3.73 2.77 3.22
CA SER A 76 3.01 1.64 3.81
C SER A 76 1.92 1.06 2.90
N ILE A 77 1.22 1.89 2.11
CA ILE A 77 0.17 1.43 1.18
C ILE A 77 0.82 0.67 0.03
N LEU A 78 1.91 1.21 -0.54
CA LEU A 78 2.66 0.56 -1.62
C LEU A 78 3.33 -0.72 -1.14
N SER A 79 3.85 -0.78 0.09
CA SER A 79 4.35 -2.01 0.70
C SER A 79 3.26 -3.08 0.75
N ILE A 80 2.06 -2.74 1.23
CA ILE A 80 0.94 -3.70 1.28
C ILE A 80 0.57 -4.20 -0.12
N GLN A 81 0.53 -3.30 -1.12
CA GLN A 81 0.22 -3.67 -2.49
C GLN A 81 1.30 -4.58 -3.11
N ALA A 82 2.58 -4.25 -2.92
CA ALA A 82 3.70 -5.05 -3.41
C ALA A 82 3.67 -6.46 -2.80
N ILE A 83 3.47 -6.56 -1.48
CA ILE A 83 3.36 -7.83 -0.77
C ILE A 83 2.14 -8.63 -1.22
N ALA A 84 0.99 -7.99 -1.41
CA ALA A 84 -0.21 -8.66 -1.90
C ALA A 84 0.00 -9.25 -3.32
N ARG A 85 0.68 -8.51 -4.21
CA ARG A 85 1.04 -9.00 -5.55
C ARG A 85 2.08 -10.12 -5.49
N ALA A 86 3.06 -10.03 -4.61
CA ALA A 86 4.07 -11.08 -4.42
C ALA A 86 3.42 -12.38 -3.92
N ASN A 87 2.54 -12.28 -2.92
CA ASN A 87 1.77 -13.43 -2.41
C ASN A 87 0.90 -14.07 -3.52
N LYS A 88 0.26 -13.25 -4.37
CA LYS A 88 -0.48 -13.75 -5.55
C LYS A 88 0.42 -14.41 -6.59
N ALA A 89 1.69 -14.03 -6.67
CA ALA A 89 2.70 -14.66 -7.52
C ALA A 89 3.34 -15.90 -6.87
N GLY A 90 2.85 -16.35 -5.70
CA GLY A 90 3.37 -17.51 -4.99
C GLY A 90 4.61 -17.22 -4.12
N LEU A 91 4.98 -15.96 -3.95
CA LEU A 91 6.07 -15.52 -3.06
C LEU A 91 5.49 -15.06 -1.73
N ARG A 92 5.62 -15.90 -0.70
CA ARG A 92 5.13 -15.60 0.64
C ARG A 92 6.04 -14.60 1.33
N LEU A 93 5.53 -13.37 1.47
CA LEU A 93 6.18 -12.27 2.14
C LEU A 93 5.19 -11.54 3.07
N THR A 94 5.73 -10.86 4.08
CA THR A 94 4.97 -10.05 5.03
C THR A 94 5.37 -8.58 4.94
N PRO A 95 4.50 -7.63 5.32
CA PRO A 95 4.88 -6.22 5.39
C PRO A 95 6.10 -5.99 6.29
N LYS A 96 6.17 -6.71 7.42
CA LYS A 96 7.31 -6.66 8.34
C LYS A 96 8.63 -6.98 7.64
N GLN A 97 8.67 -8.05 6.84
CA GLN A 97 9.87 -8.43 6.09
C GLN A 97 10.31 -7.35 5.11
N LEU A 98 9.40 -6.64 4.44
CA LEU A 98 9.78 -5.54 3.53
C LEU A 98 10.36 -4.33 4.28
N PHE A 99 9.92 -4.06 5.51
CA PHE A 99 10.53 -3.04 6.35
C PHE A 99 11.92 -3.45 6.87
N GLU A 100 12.13 -4.73 7.14
CA GLU A 100 13.42 -5.29 7.60
C GLU A 100 14.43 -5.51 6.46
N HIS A 101 13.92 -5.81 5.26
CA HIS A 101 14.68 -6.14 4.04
C HIS A 101 14.20 -5.21 2.93
N GLN A 102 14.88 -4.09 2.77
CA GLN A 102 14.35 -2.94 2.01
C GLN A 102 14.75 -2.97 0.53
N THR A 103 15.53 -3.98 0.13
CA THR A 103 15.96 -4.22 -1.25
C THR A 103 15.41 -5.54 -1.78
N ILE A 104 15.34 -5.69 -3.10
CA ILE A 104 14.88 -6.93 -3.74
C ILE A 104 15.81 -8.10 -3.41
N ALA A 105 17.13 -7.88 -3.39
CA ALA A 105 18.11 -8.91 -3.07
C ALA A 105 17.89 -9.49 -1.65
N GLU A 106 17.68 -8.62 -0.66
CA GLU A 106 17.41 -9.04 0.71
C GLU A 106 16.04 -9.73 0.84
N LEU A 107 15.01 -9.20 0.16
CA LEU A 107 13.68 -9.81 0.17
C LEU A 107 13.64 -11.17 -0.50
N ALA A 108 14.34 -11.32 -1.62
CA ALA A 108 14.44 -12.59 -2.32
C ALA A 108 15.08 -13.67 -1.44
N ALA A 109 16.05 -13.30 -0.60
CA ALA A 109 16.70 -14.22 0.33
C ALA A 109 15.78 -14.75 1.45
N VAL A 110 14.75 -13.99 1.83
CA VAL A 110 13.79 -14.39 2.88
C VAL A 110 12.41 -14.80 2.34
N ALA A 111 12.20 -14.69 1.03
CA ALA A 111 10.98 -15.12 0.37
C ALA A 111 10.87 -16.65 0.43
N SER A 112 9.69 -17.14 0.83
CA SER A 112 9.37 -18.55 0.74
C SER A 112 8.34 -18.78 -0.36
N THR A 113 8.41 -19.91 -1.05
CA THR A 113 7.40 -20.27 -2.04
C THR A 113 6.17 -20.83 -1.34
N MET A 114 4.98 -20.45 -1.81
CA MET A 114 3.72 -21.01 -1.34
C MET A 114 2.89 -21.52 -2.52
N GLN A 115 2.17 -22.61 -2.29
CA GLN A 115 1.11 -23.01 -3.22
C GLN A 115 0.00 -21.96 -3.17
N ILE A 116 -0.29 -21.37 -4.33
CA ILE A 116 -1.41 -20.47 -4.50
C ILE A 116 -2.67 -21.31 -4.33
N THR A 117 -3.35 -21.15 -3.21
CA THR A 117 -4.68 -21.73 -3.01
C THR A 117 -5.68 -20.69 -3.48
N GLU A 118 -6.42 -20.98 -4.54
CA GLU A 118 -7.51 -20.12 -4.96
C GLU A 118 -8.60 -20.14 -3.88
N ALA A 119 -8.74 -19.01 -3.19
CA ALA A 119 -9.87 -18.83 -2.28
C ALA A 119 -11.15 -18.79 -3.12
N GLN A 120 -12.13 -19.63 -2.79
CA GLN A 120 -13.44 -19.62 -3.44
C GLN A 120 -14.04 -18.21 -3.34
N GLN A 121 -14.36 -17.63 -4.49
CA GLN A 121 -14.98 -16.30 -4.60
C GLN A 121 -16.52 -16.37 -4.71
N GLY A 122 -17.10 -17.53 -4.37
CA GLY A 122 -18.53 -17.74 -4.40
C GLY A 122 -19.24 -17.03 -3.26
N LEU A 123 -20.57 -16.95 -3.35
CA LEU A 123 -21.39 -16.42 -2.26
C LEU A 123 -21.20 -17.29 -1.01
N VAL A 124 -20.75 -16.67 0.09
CA VAL A 124 -20.63 -17.37 1.38
C VAL A 124 -21.88 -17.15 2.20
N THR A 125 -22.39 -18.25 2.78
CA THR A 125 -23.51 -18.28 3.71
C THR A 125 -23.24 -19.29 4.81
N GLY A 126 -23.63 -18.99 6.05
CA GLY A 126 -23.47 -19.88 7.19
C GLY A 126 -23.02 -19.13 8.43
N GLU A 127 -22.82 -19.88 9.51
CA GLU A 127 -22.27 -19.35 10.74
C GLU A 127 -20.75 -19.21 10.64
N VAL A 128 -20.21 -18.12 11.18
CA VAL A 128 -18.78 -17.86 11.26
C VAL A 128 -18.42 -17.46 12.68
N HIS A 129 -17.25 -17.87 13.13
CA HIS A 129 -16.71 -17.39 14.41
C HIS A 129 -16.41 -15.90 14.34
N LEU A 130 -16.56 -15.21 15.46
CA LEU A 130 -16.16 -13.82 15.56
C LEU A 130 -14.64 -13.69 15.37
N THR A 131 -14.26 -12.65 14.66
CA THR A 131 -12.86 -12.22 14.59
C THR A 131 -12.40 -11.66 15.93
N PRO A 132 -11.08 -11.60 16.22
CA PRO A 132 -10.57 -11.03 17.47
C PRO A 132 -11.07 -9.61 17.75
N ILE A 133 -11.19 -8.76 16.72
CA ILE A 133 -11.69 -7.39 16.88
C ILE A 133 -13.19 -7.34 17.20
N GLN A 134 -13.99 -8.25 16.64
CA GLN A 134 -15.42 -8.36 16.96
C GLN A 134 -15.62 -8.86 18.40
N HIS A 135 -14.84 -9.85 18.84
CA HIS A 135 -14.84 -10.28 20.24
C HIS A 135 -14.51 -9.10 21.17
N TRP A 136 -13.41 -8.39 20.89
CA TRP A 136 -13.02 -7.23 21.68
C TRP A 136 -14.12 -6.17 21.74
N PHE A 137 -14.76 -5.85 20.59
CA PHE A 137 -15.83 -4.86 20.51
C PHE A 137 -17.04 -5.23 21.38
N PHE A 138 -17.55 -6.46 21.27
CA PHE A 138 -18.71 -6.88 22.06
C PHE A 138 -18.38 -7.03 23.54
N GLN A 139 -17.14 -7.39 23.89
CA GLN A 139 -16.69 -7.44 25.29
C GLN A 139 -16.63 -6.06 25.97
N GLN A 140 -16.51 -4.97 25.22
CA GLN A 140 -16.48 -3.62 25.80
C GLN A 140 -17.80 -3.24 26.50
N ASN A 141 -18.93 -3.90 26.18
CA ASN A 141 -20.26 -3.56 26.70
C ASN A 141 -20.54 -2.04 26.65
N LEU A 142 -20.26 -1.42 25.50
CA LEU A 142 -20.33 0.02 25.35
C LEU A 142 -21.76 0.53 25.60
N PRO A 143 -21.95 1.59 26.38
CA PRO A 143 -23.28 2.18 26.60
C PRO A 143 -23.86 2.81 25.32
N GLN A 144 -23.01 3.16 24.36
CA GLN A 144 -23.39 3.76 23.08
C GLN A 144 -22.64 3.08 21.92
N PRO A 145 -23.09 1.89 21.48
CA PRO A 145 -22.39 1.13 20.43
C PRO A 145 -22.37 1.83 19.06
N HIS A 146 -23.30 2.74 18.82
CA HIS A 146 -23.39 3.52 17.58
C HIS A 146 -22.25 4.53 17.38
N HIS A 147 -21.37 4.72 18.37
CA HIS A 147 -20.18 5.58 18.25
C HIS A 147 -19.27 5.15 17.08
N PHE A 148 -19.32 3.88 16.69
CA PHE A 148 -18.53 3.34 15.59
C PHE A 148 -19.21 3.42 14.21
N ASN A 149 -20.38 4.09 14.14
CA ASN A 149 -21.03 4.33 12.85
C ASN A 149 -20.17 5.27 12.00
N GLN A 150 -19.86 4.85 10.77
CA GLN A 150 -19.22 5.71 9.78
C GLN A 150 -20.28 6.21 8.79
N ALA A 151 -20.39 7.52 8.65
CA ALA A 151 -21.27 8.17 7.69
C ALA A 151 -20.43 9.05 6.76
N VAL A 152 -20.68 8.94 5.46
CA VAL A 152 -20.03 9.76 4.43
C VAL A 152 -21.13 10.41 3.60
N LEU A 153 -21.05 11.73 3.46
CA LEU A 153 -21.91 12.47 2.53
C LEU A 153 -21.13 12.69 1.23
N LEU A 154 -21.69 12.20 0.13
CA LEU A 154 -21.12 12.35 -1.20
C LEU A 154 -22.03 13.26 -2.03
N GLN A 155 -21.43 14.23 -2.71
CA GLN A 155 -22.11 15.06 -3.69
C GLN A 155 -21.71 14.60 -5.08
N VAL A 156 -22.70 14.39 -5.95
CA VAL A 156 -22.50 14.03 -7.36
C VAL A 156 -22.84 15.26 -8.18
N GLU A 157 -21.90 15.74 -8.99
CA GLU A 157 -22.09 16.96 -9.81
C GLU A 157 -23.00 16.72 -11.01
N GLN A 158 -23.06 15.47 -11.49
CA GLN A 158 -23.91 15.06 -12.61
C GLN A 158 -25.24 14.45 -12.11
N ASN A 159 -26.25 14.47 -12.98
CA ASN A 159 -27.51 13.76 -12.71
C ASN A 159 -27.21 12.27 -12.47
N CYS A 160 -27.63 11.76 -11.30
CA CYS A 160 -27.49 10.37 -10.92
C CYS A 160 -28.82 9.64 -11.16
N ASP A 161 -28.78 8.54 -11.91
CA ASP A 161 -29.92 7.64 -12.03
C ASP A 161 -30.06 6.84 -10.72
N LEU A 162 -31.10 7.16 -9.96
CA LEU A 162 -31.36 6.54 -8.66
C LEU A 162 -31.64 5.04 -8.75
N VAL A 163 -32.20 4.57 -9.87
CA VAL A 163 -32.47 3.14 -10.07
C VAL A 163 -31.16 2.39 -10.25
N LEU A 164 -30.26 2.92 -11.06
CA LEU A 164 -28.92 2.35 -11.23
C LEU A 164 -28.10 2.40 -9.94
N LEU A 165 -28.19 3.50 -9.18
CA LEU A 165 -27.51 3.61 -7.89
C LEU A 165 -28.01 2.55 -6.90
N GLN A 166 -29.32 2.35 -6.80
CA GLN A 166 -29.90 1.32 -5.95
C GLN A 166 -29.42 -0.09 -6.38
N GLN A 167 -29.41 -0.38 -7.67
CA GLN A 167 -28.92 -1.65 -8.20
C GLN A 167 -27.43 -1.85 -7.87
N ALA A 168 -26.60 -0.82 -8.02
CA ALA A 168 -25.18 -0.87 -7.69
C ALA A 168 -24.96 -1.16 -6.20
N ILE A 169 -25.71 -0.50 -5.30
CA ILE A 169 -25.64 -0.75 -3.86
C ILE A 169 -26.06 -2.20 -3.54
N GLN A 170 -27.13 -2.70 -4.16
CA GLN A 170 -27.54 -4.10 -3.98
C GLN A 170 -26.46 -5.09 -4.43
N GLN A 171 -25.80 -4.83 -5.56
CA GLN A 171 -24.69 -5.66 -6.02
C GLN A 171 -23.49 -5.60 -5.07
N LEU A 172 -23.17 -4.45 -4.50
CA LEU A 172 -22.11 -4.33 -3.49
C LEU A 172 -22.42 -5.14 -2.24
N VAL A 173 -23.66 -5.12 -1.76
CA VAL A 173 -24.11 -5.93 -0.61
C VAL A 173 -24.00 -7.42 -0.92
N LEU A 174 -24.37 -7.86 -2.13
CA LEU A 174 -24.23 -9.26 -2.55
C LEU A 174 -22.77 -9.68 -2.69
N HIS A 175 -21.92 -8.81 -3.21
CA HIS A 175 -20.51 -9.08 -3.46
C HIS A 175 -19.67 -9.14 -2.17
N HIS A 176 -20.01 -8.31 -1.16
CA HIS A 176 -19.26 -8.25 0.09
C HIS A 176 -20.01 -8.93 1.24
N ASP A 177 -19.60 -10.14 1.58
CA ASP A 177 -20.21 -10.96 2.65
C ASP A 177 -20.34 -10.21 3.98
N ALA A 178 -19.34 -9.37 4.32
CA ALA A 178 -19.33 -8.57 5.55
C ALA A 178 -20.55 -7.64 5.67
N LEU A 179 -21.07 -7.12 4.56
CA LEU A 179 -22.25 -6.25 4.54
C LEU A 179 -23.57 -7.00 4.80
N ARG A 180 -23.52 -8.34 4.75
CA ARG A 180 -24.67 -9.23 5.00
C ARG A 180 -24.56 -9.96 6.34
N LEU A 181 -23.53 -9.67 7.14
CA LEU A 181 -23.36 -10.27 8.46
C LEU A 181 -24.45 -9.80 9.42
N ARG A 182 -24.92 -10.73 10.25
CA ARG A 182 -25.80 -10.47 11.38
C ARG A 182 -25.19 -11.09 12.63
N PHE A 183 -25.04 -10.29 13.67
CA PHE A 183 -24.59 -10.75 14.98
C PHE A 183 -25.81 -11.12 15.83
N VAL A 184 -25.74 -12.28 16.48
CA VAL A 184 -26.78 -12.77 17.39
C VAL A 184 -26.15 -13.09 18.73
N GLN A 185 -26.85 -12.75 19.81
CA GLN A 185 -26.49 -13.17 21.16
C GLN A 185 -27.33 -14.41 21.48
N ALA A 186 -26.68 -15.55 21.74
CA ALA A 186 -27.37 -16.72 22.23
C ALA A 186 -27.76 -16.47 23.70
N ASN A 187 -29.04 -16.73 24.02
CA ASN A 187 -29.57 -16.67 25.39
C ASN A 187 -29.05 -17.82 26.24
#